data_AF-A0A829FCU3-F1
#
_entry.id   AF-A0A829FCU3-F1
#
_cell.length_a   1.000
_cell.length_b   1.000
_cell.length_c   1.000
_cell.angle_alpha   90.00
_cell.angle_beta   90.00
_cell.angle_gamma   90.00
#
_symmetry.space_group_name_H-M   'P 1'
#
loop_
_entity.id
_entity.type
_entity.pdbx_description
1 polymer ?
#
loop_
_entity_poly.entity_id
_entity_poly.type
_entity_poly.pdbx_seq_one_letter_code
_entity_poly.pdbx_strand_id
1 'polypeptide(L)' 'MNIRQLIAQIELMHQEALRQSTSYEDKWLNTFHGGRESALDQVLKLLKGERRDG' A
#
# COMPACT_ATOMS: atom_id res chain seq x y z
N MET A 1 8.04 10.50 16.11
CA MET A 1 7.65 9.21 15.50
C MET A 1 8.92 8.56 14.97
N ASN A 2 9.22 7.31 15.33
CA ASN A 2 10.41 6.61 14.83
C ASN A 2 10.07 5.83 13.53
N ILE A 3 11.11 5.43 12.79
CA ILE A 3 10.93 4.78 11.49
C ILE A 3 10.14 3.46 11.56
N ARG A 4 10.25 2.71 12.67
CA ARG A 4 9.49 1.48 12.89
C ARG A 4 7.99 1.75 13.04
N GLN A 5 7.63 2.82 13.75
CA GLN A 5 6.24 3.26 13.89
C GLN A 5 5.67 3.72 12.54
N LEU A 6 6.47 4.43 11.73
CA LEU A 6 6.06 4.85 10.39
C LEU A 6 5.81 3.64 9.47
N ILE A 7 6.72 2.66 9.46
CA ILE A 7 6.55 1.43 8.69
C ILE A 7 5.26 0.71 9.09
N ALA A 8 5.03 0.49 10.38
CA ALA A 8 3.83 -0.18 10.87
C ALA A 8 2.54 0.56 10.47
N GLN A 9 2.54 1.90 10.51
CA GLN A 9 1.38 2.69 10.07
C GLN A 9 1.11 2.52 8.56
N ILE A 10 2.16 2.52 7.74
CA ILE A 10 2.01 2.36 6.28
C ILE A 10 1.56 0.93 5.94
N GLU A 11 2.02 -0.08 6.68
CA GLU A 11 1.53 -1.47 6.54
C GLU A 11 0.03 -1.55 6.83
N LEU A 12 -0.44 -0.91 7.90
CA LEU A 12 -1.86 -0.85 8.22
C LEU A 12 -2.67 -0.14 7.12
N MET A 13 -2.15 0.97 6.58
CA MET A 13 -2.78 1.69 5.47
C MET A 13 -2.84 0.84 4.20
N HIS A 14 -1.81 0.05 3.91
CA HIS A 14 -1.76 -0.84 2.75
C HIS A 14 -2.79 -1.97 2.86
N GLN A 15 -2.87 -2.61 4.02
CA GLN A 15 -3.87 -3.66 4.29
C GLN A 15 -5.30 -3.12 4.18
N GLU A 16 -5.56 -1.93 4.72
CA GLU A 16 -6.88 -1.31 4.62
C GLU A 16 -7.20 -0.91 3.16
N ALA A 17 -6.19 -0.49 2.39
CA ALA A 17 -6.39 -0.18 0.98
C ALA A 17 -6.79 -1.42 0.17
N LEU A 18 -6.13 -2.56 0.38
CA LEU A 18 -6.46 -3.84 -0.23
C LEU A 18 -7.87 -4.31 0.15
N ARG A 19 -8.24 -4.17 1.43
CA ARG A 19 -9.57 -4.54 1.92
C ARG A 19 -10.67 -3.70 1.28
N GLN A 20 -10.44 -2.41 1.07
CA GLN A 20 -11.41 -1.52 0.43
C GLN A 20 -11.57 -1.82 -1.05
N SER A 21 -10.47 -2.16 -1.74
CA SER A 21 -10.46 -2.47 -3.18
C SER A 21 -11.25 -3.73 -3.57
N THR A 22 -11.45 -4.65 -2.63
CA THR A 22 -12.32 -5.82 -2.84
C THR A 22 -13.76 -5.60 -2.41
N SER A 23 -14.07 -4.46 -1.79
CA SER A 23 -15.38 -4.15 -1.21
C SER A 23 -16.30 -3.39 -2.16
N TYR A 24 -15.81 -2.86 -3.28
CA TYR A 24 -16.65 -2.12 -4.23
C TYR A 24 -17.07 -3.02 -5.39
N GLU A 25 -18.38 -3.11 -5.62
CA GLU A 25 -18.96 -3.79 -6.79
C GLU A 25 -18.57 -3.11 -8.12
N ASP A 26 -18.18 -1.84 -8.06
CA ASP A 26 -17.85 -1.04 -9.23
C ASP A 26 -16.37 -1.20 -9.64
N LYS A 27 -16.15 -1.89 -10.76
CA LYS A 27 -14.81 -2.15 -11.33
C LYS A 27 -14.03 -0.87 -11.65
N TRP A 28 -14.70 0.24 -11.92
CA TRP A 28 -14.01 1.49 -12.26
C TRP A 28 -13.33 2.12 -11.03
N LEU A 29 -14.01 2.09 -9.86
CA LEU A 29 -13.43 2.49 -8.57
C LEU A 29 -12.23 1.60 -8.19
N ASN A 30 -12.33 0.29 -8.42
CA ASN A 30 -11.24 -0.65 -8.15
C ASN A 30 -9.97 -0.34 -8.96
N THR A 31 -10.11 0.24 -10.16
CA THR A 31 -8.95 0.64 -10.99
C THR A 31 -8.14 1.77 -10.36
N PHE A 32 -8.77 2.71 -9.64
CA PHE A 32 -8.07 3.77 -8.90
C PHE A 32 -7.46 3.27 -7.59
N HIS A 33 -8.06 2.25 -6.97
CA HIS A 33 -7.54 1.65 -5.74
C HIS A 33 -6.24 0.86 -5.96
N GLY A 34 -6.06 0.22 -7.12
CA GLY A 34 -4.78 -0.40 -7.50
C GLY A 34 -3.60 0.59 -7.49
N GLY A 35 -3.84 1.86 -7.85
CA GLY A 35 -2.83 2.92 -7.76
C GLY A 35 -2.43 3.24 -6.32
N ARG A 36 -3.40 3.30 -5.40
CA ARG A 36 -3.15 3.54 -3.97
C ARG A 36 -2.39 2.39 -3.31
N GLU A 37 -2.78 1.15 -3.60
CA GLU A 37 -2.09 -0.04 -3.10
C GLU A 37 -0.65 -0.10 -3.59
N SER A 38 -0.44 0.11 -4.89
CA SER A 38 0.90 0.11 -5.52
C SER A 38 1.80 1.21 -4.97
N ALA A 39 1.27 2.39 -4.68
CA ALA A 39 2.02 3.48 -4.06
C ALA A 39 2.47 3.11 -2.64
N LEU A 40 1.57 2.52 -1.83
CA LEU A 40 1.90 2.11 -0.46
C LEU A 40 2.91 0.95 -0.44
N ASP A 41 2.79 -0.03 -1.35
CA ASP A 41 3.77 -1.10 -1.53
C ASP A 41 5.17 -0.54 -1.91
N GLN A 42 5.22 0.43 -2.81
CA GLN A 42 6.48 1.10 -3.19
C GLN A 42 7.14 1.80 -2.01
N VAL A 43 6.35 2.53 -1.22
CA VAL A 43 6.88 3.21 -0.03
C VAL A 43 7.37 2.20 1.01
N LEU A 44 6.66 1.09 1.22
CA LEU A 44 7.10 0.02 2.12
C LEU A 44 8.42 -0.61 1.68
N LYS A 45 8.59 -0.89 0.38
CA LYS A 45 9.84 -1.41 -0.19
C LYS A 45 11.01 -0.46 0.04
N LEU A 46 10.81 0.84 -0.19
CA LEU A 46 11.82 1.88 0.06
C LEU A 46 12.19 1.96 1.55
N LEU A 47 11.20 1.91 2.45
CA LEU A 47 11.44 2.01 3.90
C LEU A 47 12.07 0.75 4.50
N LYS A 48 11.81 -0.43 3.94
CA LYS A 48 12.42 -1.70 4.35
C LYS A 48 13.78 -1.94 3.72
N GLY A 49 14.19 -1.12 2.74
CA GLY A 49 15.44 -1.30 2.02
C GLY A 49 15.41 -2.47 1.04
N GLU A 50 14.22 -2.94 0.65
CA GLU A 50 14.07 -3.95 -0.40
C GLU A 50 14.35 -3.28 -1.76
N ARG A 51 15.62 -3.34 -2.19
CA ARG A 51 16.03 -2.96 -3.54
C ARG A 51 15.29 -3.83 -4.56
N ARG A 52 14.70 -3.18 -5.57
CA ARG A 52 14.29 -3.87 -6.80
C ARG A 52 15.55 -4.16 -7.60
N ASP A 53 16.02 -5.40 -7.55
CA ASP A 53 16.94 -5.89 -8.57
C ASP A 53 16.11 -6.16 -9.84
N GLY A 54 16.33 -5.32 -10.86
CA GLY A 54 16.09 -5.57 -12.29
C GLY A 54 14.74 -6.11 -12.71
#